data_AF-A0A820KM04-F1
#
_entry.id   AF-A0A820KM04-F1
#
_cell.length_a   1.000
_cell.length_b   1.000
_cell.length_c   1.000
_cell.angle_alpha   90.00
_cell.angle_beta   90.00
_cell.angle_gamma   90.00
#
_symmetry.space_group_name_H-M   'P 1'
#
loop_
_entity.id
_entity.type
_entity.pdbx_description
1 polymer ?
#
loop_
_entity_poly.entity_id
_entity_poly.type
_entity_poly.pdbx_seq_one_letter_code
_entity_poly.pdbx_strand_id
1 'polypeptide(L)'
;NNEIYKQMSACATNNHYLHDNTVILAERITQTLPKGLDQFFYTNSGSEANDLAIRLAREYTGNYDILVLDNAYHGHLLSLVELSSYMYKKMTNQQKMPEHVHVVSI
;
A
#
# COMPACT_ATOMS: atom_id res chain seq x y z
N ASN A 1 17.55 10.26 -17.19
CA ASN A 1 17.54 9.00 -17.96
C ASN A 1 18.83 8.18 -17.95
N ASN A 2 20.03 8.72 -17.71
CA ASN A 2 21.26 7.91 -17.75
C ASN A 2 21.42 6.94 -16.53
N GLU A 3 21.00 7.34 -15.33
CA GLU A 3 21.23 6.55 -14.11
C GLU A 3 20.45 5.24 -14.05
N ILE A 4 19.22 5.20 -14.59
CA ILE A 4 18.45 3.95 -14.67
C ILE A 4 19.17 2.95 -15.58
N TYR A 5 19.63 3.38 -16.76
CA TYR A 5 20.38 2.50 -17.67
C TYR A 5 21.69 2.02 -17.05
N LYS A 6 22.44 2.90 -16.38
CA LYS A 6 23.67 2.49 -15.66
C LYS A 6 23.38 1.42 -14.61
N GLN A 7 22.35 1.63 -13.80
CA GLN A 7 21.96 0.67 -12.77
C GLN A 7 21.51 -0.66 -13.38
N MET A 8 20.65 -0.63 -14.40
CA MET A 8 20.17 -1.83 -15.09
C MET A 8 21.31 -2.65 -15.71
N SER A 9 22.30 -1.98 -16.29
CA SER A 9 23.50 -2.63 -16.84
C SER A 9 24.43 -3.21 -15.78
N ALA A 10 24.39 -2.67 -14.55
CA ALA A 10 25.20 -3.17 -13.43
C ALA A 10 24.52 -4.36 -12.72
N CYS A 11 23.24 -4.23 -12.36
CA CYS A 11 22.49 -5.27 -11.67
C CYS A 11 20.96 -5.02 -11.73
N ALA A 12 20.19 -6.05 -12.08
CA ALA A 12 18.73 -6.06 -12.13
C ALA A 12 18.16 -7.34 -11.48
N THR A 13 18.48 -7.55 -10.20
CA THR A 13 18.01 -8.71 -9.42
C THR A 13 16.99 -8.29 -8.36
N ASN A 14 16.40 -9.25 -7.64
CA ASN A 14 15.50 -8.99 -6.52
C ASN A 14 16.28 -8.59 -5.25
N ASN A 15 15.56 -8.23 -4.18
CA ASN A 15 16.15 -7.78 -2.91
C ASN A 15 16.77 -8.90 -2.04
N HIS A 16 16.90 -10.13 -2.55
CA HIS A 16 17.60 -11.20 -1.82
C HIS A 16 19.12 -10.96 -1.79
N TYR A 17 19.64 -10.21 -2.75
CA TYR A 17 21.04 -9.79 -2.81
C TYR A 17 21.19 -8.36 -2.30
N LEU A 18 22.28 -8.10 -1.59
CA LEU A 18 22.56 -6.78 -1.05
C LEU A 18 22.90 -5.80 -2.18
N HIS A 19 22.33 -4.60 -2.10
CA HIS A 19 22.59 -3.50 -3.01
C HIS A 19 22.52 -2.16 -2.28
N ASP A 20 23.61 -1.37 -2.33
CA ASP A 20 23.74 -0.11 -1.58
C ASP A 20 22.63 0.91 -1.89
N ASN A 21 22.24 1.04 -3.17
CA ASN A 21 21.18 1.97 -3.58
C ASN A 21 19.86 1.78 -2.83
N THR A 22 19.50 0.55 -2.44
CA THR A 22 18.28 0.29 -1.66
C THR A 22 18.43 0.85 -0.25
N VAL A 23 19.60 0.68 0.38
CA VAL A 23 19.89 1.22 1.73
C VAL A 23 19.93 2.75 1.70
N ILE A 24 20.65 3.33 0.73
CA ILE A 24 20.75 4.79 0.55
C ILE A 24 19.36 5.40 0.32
N LEU A 25 18.53 4.74 -0.49
CA LEU A 25 17.16 5.19 -0.71
C LEU A 25 16.35 5.11 0.59
N ALA A 26 16.50 4.04 1.37
CA ALA A 26 15.80 3.89 2.64
C ALA A 26 16.15 4.99 3.63
N GLU A 27 17.44 5.29 3.80
CA GLU A 27 17.91 6.39 4.65
C GLU A 27 17.35 7.75 4.22
N ARG A 28 17.28 8.01 2.92
CA ARG A 28 16.70 9.25 2.39
C ARG A 28 15.19 9.33 2.63
N ILE A 29 14.46 8.23 2.46
CA ILE A 29 13.03 8.19 2.69
C ILE A 29 12.73 8.42 4.17
N THR A 30 13.41 7.73 5.09
CA THR A 30 13.13 7.85 6.54
C THR A 30 13.39 9.25 7.07
N GLN A 31 14.33 10.00 6.49
CA GLN A 31 14.55 11.42 6.81
C GLN A 31 13.35 12.33 6.47
N THR A 32 12.46 11.91 5.58
CA THR A 32 11.24 12.67 5.20
C THR A 32 10.00 12.29 6.02
N LEU A 33 10.08 11.23 6.82
CA LEU A 33 8.96 10.71 7.58
C LEU A 33 8.84 11.39 8.95
N PRO A 34 7.64 11.37 9.57
CA PRO A 34 7.45 11.84 10.93
C PRO A 34 8.35 11.11 11.94
N LYS A 35 8.71 11.80 13.03
CA LYS A 35 9.50 11.20 14.11
C LYS A 35 8.84 9.91 14.63
N GLY A 36 9.63 8.83 14.69
CA GLY A 36 9.17 7.52 15.14
C GLY A 36 8.67 6.59 14.02
N LEU A 37 8.66 7.06 12.77
CA LEU A 37 8.37 6.21 11.60
C LEU A 37 9.66 6.03 10.77
N ASP A 38 10.41 4.97 11.07
CA ASP A 38 11.73 4.67 10.49
C ASP A 38 11.81 3.29 9.80
N GLN A 39 10.70 2.58 9.73
CA GLN A 39 10.59 1.28 9.05
C GLN A 39 9.47 1.30 8.01
N PHE A 40 9.74 0.72 6.85
CA PHE A 40 8.79 0.63 5.75
C PHE A 40 9.11 -0.56 4.83
N PHE A 41 8.15 -0.91 3.98
CA PHE A 41 8.31 -1.90 2.92
C PHE A 41 8.25 -1.21 1.56
N TYR A 42 9.12 -1.61 0.64
CA TYR A 42 9.01 -1.20 -0.76
C TYR A 42 7.88 -1.94 -1.45
N THR A 43 7.09 -1.22 -2.24
CA THR A 43 6.09 -1.80 -3.15
C THR A 43 6.18 -1.10 -4.51
N ASN A 44 5.56 -1.70 -5.53
CA ASN A 44 5.57 -1.17 -6.89
C ASN A 44 4.33 -0.32 -7.20
N SER A 45 3.35 -0.28 -6.29
CA SER A 45 2.15 0.52 -6.43
C SER A 45 1.49 0.88 -5.11
N GLY A 46 0.62 1.89 -5.13
CA GLY A 46 -0.22 2.23 -3.98
C GLY A 46 -1.23 1.12 -3.62
N SER A 47 -1.65 0.31 -4.59
CA SER A 47 -2.51 -0.85 -4.30
C SER A 47 -1.74 -1.92 -3.52
N GLU A 48 -0.52 -2.28 -3.93
CA GLU A 48 0.32 -3.20 -3.16
C GLU A 48 0.63 -2.65 -1.75
N ALA A 49 0.85 -1.33 -1.64
CA ALA A 49 1.11 -0.68 -0.35
C ALA A 49 -0.10 -0.81 0.60
N ASN A 50 -1.30 -0.51 0.13
CA ASN A 50 -2.51 -0.59 0.96
C ASN A 50 -2.86 -2.05 1.31
N ASP A 51 -2.70 -2.99 0.38
CA ASP A 51 -2.95 -4.42 0.65
C ASP A 51 -2.03 -4.95 1.75
N LEU A 52 -0.73 -4.63 1.68
CA LEU A 52 0.23 -4.98 2.72
C LEU A 52 -0.10 -4.27 4.04
N ALA A 53 -0.45 -2.99 4.03
CA ALA A 53 -0.80 -2.25 5.23
C ALA A 53 -2.00 -2.89 5.96
N ILE A 54 -3.04 -3.29 5.24
CA ILE A 54 -4.21 -3.97 5.81
C ILE A 54 -3.82 -5.34 6.36
N ARG A 55 -2.98 -6.10 5.65
CA ARG A 55 -2.47 -7.38 6.14
C ARG A 55 -1.70 -7.22 7.46
N LEU A 56 -0.80 -6.24 7.54
CA LEU A 56 -0.03 -5.95 8.75
C LEU A 56 -0.94 -5.50 9.91
N ALA A 57 -1.94 -4.66 9.64
CA ALA A 57 -2.89 -4.21 10.65
C ALA A 57 -3.74 -5.37 11.19
N ARG A 58 -4.22 -6.26 10.32
CA ARG A 58 -4.96 -7.47 10.71
C ARG A 58 -4.11 -8.41 11.56
N GLU A 59 -2.87 -8.67 11.15
CA GLU A 59 -1.94 -9.51 11.91
C GLU A 59 -1.63 -8.93 13.29
N TYR A 60 -1.37 -7.62 13.35
CA TYR A 60 -1.03 -6.96 14.61
C TYR A 60 -2.21 -6.86 15.58
N THR A 61 -3.41 -6.58 15.07
CA THR A 61 -4.58 -6.30 15.91
C THR A 61 -5.52 -7.49 16.12
N GLY A 62 -5.47 -8.49 15.23
CA GLY A 62 -6.47 -9.57 15.16
C GLY A 62 -7.85 -9.13 14.64
N ASN A 63 -8.04 -7.86 14.28
CA ASN A 63 -9.33 -7.31 13.86
C ASN A 63 -9.44 -7.24 12.33
N TYR A 64 -10.62 -7.56 11.81
CA TYR A 64 -10.90 -7.56 10.37
C TYR A 64 -11.83 -6.43 9.92
N ASP A 65 -12.51 -5.78 10.86
CA ASP A 65 -13.35 -4.63 10.60
C ASP A 65 -12.52 -3.42 10.17
N ILE A 66 -12.98 -2.70 9.15
CA ILE A 66 -12.28 -1.57 8.54
C ILE A 66 -13.24 -0.38 8.41
N LEU A 67 -12.78 0.80 8.81
CA LEU A 67 -13.45 2.07 8.57
C LEU A 67 -12.90 2.73 7.31
N VAL A 68 -13.78 3.16 6.41
CA VAL A 68 -13.42 3.86 5.16
C VAL A 68 -14.27 5.09 4.97
N LEU A 69 -13.75 6.09 4.25
CA LEU A 69 -14.52 7.28 3.91
C LEU A 69 -15.50 6.98 2.77
N ASP A 70 -16.63 7.68 2.72
CA ASP A 70 -17.50 7.60 1.54
C ASP A 70 -16.79 8.17 0.31
N ASN A 71 -17.04 7.54 -0.85
CA ASN A 71 -16.30 7.74 -2.10
C ASN A 71 -14.78 7.52 -2.05
N ALA A 72 -14.26 6.78 -1.07
CA ALA A 72 -12.84 6.44 -1.00
C ALA A 72 -12.40 5.49 -2.11
N TYR A 73 -11.12 5.62 -2.49
CA TYR A 73 -10.42 4.72 -3.42
C TYR A 73 -9.08 4.31 -2.81
N HIS A 74 -8.89 3.01 -2.61
CA HIS A 74 -7.69 2.44 -2.01
C HIS A 74 -6.89 1.56 -2.98
N GLY A 75 -7.41 1.28 -4.18
CA GLY A 75 -6.71 0.49 -5.18
C GLY A 75 -7.65 -0.42 -5.97
N HIS A 76 -7.06 -1.27 -6.80
CA HIS A 76 -7.79 -2.17 -7.71
C HIS A 76 -7.53 -3.67 -7.44
N LEU A 77 -6.72 -4.00 -6.43
CA LEU A 77 -6.61 -5.38 -5.94
C LEU A 77 -7.96 -5.81 -5.33
N LEU A 78 -8.28 -7.10 -5.41
CA LEU A 78 -9.57 -7.63 -4.91
C LEU A 78 -9.84 -7.23 -3.45
N SER A 79 -8.83 -7.36 -2.59
CA SER A 79 -8.86 -6.96 -1.17
C SER A 79 -9.16 -5.47 -0.96
N LEU A 80 -8.88 -4.62 -1.94
CA LEU A 80 -9.03 -3.17 -1.85
C LEU A 80 -10.27 -2.66 -2.57
N VAL A 81 -10.78 -3.40 -3.55
CA VAL A 81 -12.06 -3.08 -4.19
C VAL A 81 -13.17 -3.09 -3.14
N GLU A 82 -13.18 -4.09 -2.26
CA GLU A 82 -14.14 -4.19 -1.14
C GLU A 82 -14.03 -3.06 -0.11
N LEU A 83 -12.87 -2.41 -0.04
CA LEU A 83 -12.61 -1.29 0.87
C LEU A 83 -12.75 0.07 0.18
N SER A 84 -12.86 0.09 -1.15
CA SER A 84 -13.01 1.30 -1.94
C SER A 84 -14.48 1.56 -2.20
N SER A 85 -15.15 2.31 -1.32
CA SER A 85 -16.60 2.55 -1.41
C SER A 85 -17.03 3.09 -2.78
N TYR A 86 -16.22 3.93 -3.44
CA TYR A 86 -16.46 4.38 -4.81
C TYR A 86 -16.45 3.23 -5.83
N MET A 87 -15.41 2.39 -5.79
CA MET A 87 -15.22 1.30 -6.77
C MET A 87 -16.18 0.15 -6.53
N TYR A 88 -16.39 -0.23 -5.28
CA TYR A 88 -17.28 -1.32 -4.90
C TYR A 88 -18.69 -1.07 -5.44
N LYS A 89 -19.25 0.12 -5.15
CA LYS A 89 -20.59 0.51 -5.62
C LYS A 89 -20.67 0.50 -7.14
N LYS A 90 -19.63 1.01 -7.82
CA LYS A 90 -19.54 1.04 -9.30
C LYS A 90 -19.44 -0.35 -9.93
N MET A 91 -18.70 -1.28 -9.33
CA MET A 91 -18.45 -2.60 -9.91
C MET A 91 -19.58 -3.60 -9.63
N THR A 92 -20.21 -3.51 -8.47
CA THR A 92 -21.23 -4.46 -8.01
C THR A 92 -22.67 -3.97 -8.24
N ASN A 93 -22.85 -2.67 -8.53
CA ASN A 93 -24.15 -1.99 -8.47
C ASN A 93 -24.85 -2.13 -7.10
N GLN A 94 -24.10 -2.45 -6.04
CA GLN A 94 -24.61 -2.55 -4.68
C GLN A 94 -24.33 -1.27 -3.90
N GLN A 95 -25.32 -0.78 -3.17
CA GLN A 95 -25.15 0.40 -2.32
C GLN A 95 -24.56 0.05 -0.94
N LYS A 96 -24.80 -1.18 -0.47
CA LYS A 96 -24.34 -1.67 0.83
C LYS A 96 -22.97 -2.32 0.68
N MET A 97 -22.01 -1.88 1.50
CA MET A 97 -20.66 -2.47 1.58
C MET A 97 -20.67 -3.84 2.28
N PRO A 98 -19.59 -4.65 2.18
CA PRO A 98 -19.43 -5.86 2.99
C PRO A 98 -19.57 -5.58 4.49
N GLU A 99 -20.00 -6.59 5.26
CA GLU A 99 -20.36 -6.42 6.67
C GLU A 99 -19.21 -5.86 7.54
N HIS A 100 -17.97 -6.28 7.26
CA HIS A 100 -16.76 -5.85 7.96
C HIS A 100 -16.24 -4.47 7.51
N VAL A 101 -16.97 -3.75 6.64
CA VAL A 101 -16.54 -2.46 6.09
C VAL A 101 -17.56 -1.40 6.47
N HIS A 102 -17.17 -0.48 7.35
CA HIS A 102 -18.05 0.59 7.79
C HIS A 102 -17.65 1.91 7.12
N VAL A 103 -18.62 2.53 6.45
CA VAL A 103 -18.42 3.77 5.72
C VAL A 103 -18.74 4.96 6.63
N VAL A 104 -17.82 5.91 6.71
CA VAL A 104 -17.98 7.16 7.43
C VAL A 104 -18.09 8.30 6.42
N SER A 105 -19.15 9.11 6.56
CA SER A 105 -19.32 10.34 5.79
C SER A 105 -18.75 11.54 6.55
N ILE A 106 -18.10 12.45 5.84
CA ILE A 106 -17.60 13.75 6.33
C ILE A 106 -18.31 14.89 5.61
#